data_AF-A0AAQ2WXR8-F1
#
_entry.id   AF-A0AAQ2WXR8-F1
#
_cell.length_a   1.000
_cell.length_b   1.000
_cell.length_c   1.000
_cell.angle_alpha   90.00
_cell.angle_beta   90.00
_cell.angle_gamma   90.00
#
_symmetry.space_group_name_H-M   'P 1'
#
loop_
_entity.id
_entity.type
_entity.pdbx_description
1 polymer ?
#
loop_
_entity_poly.entity_id
_entity_poly.type
_entity_poly.pdbx_seq_one_letter_code
_entity_poly.pdbx_strand_id
1 'polypeptide(L)'
;MIQEIQENLDRTQESQDTTNTNTEELRNTQESVNLNLKDYEEYRVYKAEKEKEHINKNLSINERISRELAEAQAREEQEQKLLLEATRINEIDNLARKHLSSHFNKESLLSKGYSLKDIMQAQRRELVRKYVPIDDIYAISKVRDTQHLDGKVLEQLVNLAKVNIKKRIQATKITSKGDVKFSLSNEVLSILDPNFTPHNFNEFNISIVNAYKSIREQFYNLKTKKSA
;
A
#
# COMPACT_ATOMS: atom_id res chain seq x y z
N MET A 1 22.74 56.89 62.69
CA MET A 1 21.47 57.45 62.22
C MET A 1 21.54 58.96 62.47
N ILE A 2 22.55 59.64 61.91
CA ILE A 2 22.70 60.15 60.53
C ILE A 2 21.84 61.41 60.33
N GLN A 3 22.55 62.48 59.97
CA GLN A 3 22.17 63.88 59.92
C GLN A 3 21.59 64.29 58.56
N GLU A 4 20.57 65.16 58.59
CA GLU A 4 20.61 66.56 58.11
C GLU A 4 20.92 66.88 56.61
N ILE A 5 20.38 68.02 56.14
CA ILE A 5 20.68 68.73 54.86
C ILE A 5 20.02 68.10 53.61
N GLN A 6 19.00 68.68 52.95
CA GLN A 6 18.81 69.98 52.24
C GLN A 6 19.32 69.96 50.77
N GLU A 7 18.62 70.73 49.92
CA GLU A 7 18.99 71.24 48.57
C GLU A 7 18.68 70.47 47.27
N ASN A 8 17.99 71.24 46.41
CA ASN A 8 17.92 71.28 44.94
C ASN A 8 19.03 70.57 44.12
N LEU A 9 18.59 69.90 43.04
CA LEU A 9 19.25 69.72 41.73
C LEU A 9 18.21 69.01 40.82
N ASP A 10 17.58 69.58 39.80
CA ASP A 10 17.93 70.58 38.77
C ASP A 10 18.82 70.03 37.63
N ARG A 11 18.43 70.33 36.37
CA ARG A 11 19.02 69.91 35.06
C ARG A 11 18.81 68.42 34.70
N THR A 12 18.70 67.96 33.45
CA THR A 12 18.76 68.49 32.05
C THR A 12 17.60 67.82 31.26
N GLN A 13 17.18 68.16 30.02
CA GLN A 13 17.48 69.15 28.96
C GLN A 13 16.12 69.29 28.19
N GLU A 14 15.71 70.36 27.48
CA GLU A 14 16.33 71.40 26.65
C GLU A 14 16.67 71.01 25.18
N SER A 15 16.25 71.88 24.26
CA SER A 15 16.60 71.97 22.83
C SER A 15 16.03 70.91 21.87
N GLN A 16 14.79 71.17 21.42
CA GLN A 16 14.52 71.02 19.98
C GLN A 16 15.27 72.12 19.24
N ASP A 17 16.06 71.77 18.23
CA ASP A 17 16.25 72.68 17.12
C ASP A 17 16.48 71.94 15.80
N THR A 18 16.09 72.63 14.73
CA THR A 18 15.97 72.18 13.34
C THR A 18 17.11 71.33 12.78
N THR A 19 16.80 70.36 11.90
CA THR A 19 17.41 70.31 10.55
C THR A 19 16.73 69.32 9.58
N ASN A 20 16.76 69.70 8.31
CA ASN A 20 16.79 68.87 7.10
C ASN A 20 15.53 68.07 6.68
N THR A 21 14.77 68.74 5.81
CA THR A 21 14.50 68.28 4.43
C THR A 21 15.23 67.00 3.99
N ASN A 22 14.47 65.95 3.63
CA ASN A 22 14.54 65.22 2.35
C ASN A 22 13.66 63.96 2.42
N THR A 23 12.36 64.13 2.24
CA THR A 23 11.35 63.06 2.36
C THR A 23 11.16 62.25 1.06
N GLU A 24 12.19 62.14 0.21
CA GLU A 24 12.06 61.56 -1.14
C GLU A 24 12.92 60.32 -1.46
N GLU A 25 13.99 60.01 -0.71
CA GLU A 25 15.01 59.02 -1.18
C GLU A 25 14.95 57.59 -0.61
N LEU A 26 13.86 57.18 0.06
CA LEU A 26 13.72 55.80 0.58
C LEU A 26 12.45 55.05 0.11
N ARG A 27 11.79 55.56 -0.92
CA ARG A 27 10.70 54.87 -1.64
C ARG A 27 11.04 54.69 -3.11
N ASN A 28 11.83 53.66 -3.43
CA ASN A 28 11.72 52.79 -4.63
C ASN A 28 13.03 52.06 -4.98
N THR A 29 13.41 51.06 -4.18
CA THR A 29 14.23 49.90 -4.64
C THR A 29 13.97 48.66 -3.77
N GLN A 30 12.69 48.37 -3.48
CA GLN A 30 12.31 46.95 -3.37
C GLN A 30 12.27 46.38 -4.79
N GLU A 31 13.46 46.07 -5.32
CA GLU A 31 13.56 45.19 -6.48
C GLU A 31 12.92 43.86 -6.08
N SER A 32 11.72 43.61 -6.56
CA SER A 32 11.09 42.30 -6.47
C SER A 32 11.90 41.36 -7.35
N VAL A 33 12.93 40.75 -6.77
CA VAL A 33 13.75 39.76 -7.45
C VAL A 33 12.84 38.61 -7.85
N ASN A 34 12.47 38.57 -9.13
CA ASN A 34 11.76 37.45 -9.72
C ASN A 34 12.76 36.29 -9.86
N LEU A 35 13.09 35.65 -8.73
CA LEU A 35 13.74 34.34 -8.77
C LEU A 35 12.80 33.39 -9.50
N ASN A 36 13.35 32.67 -10.46
CA ASN A 36 12.71 31.48 -10.99
C ASN A 36 12.41 30.52 -9.82
N LEU A 37 11.30 29.78 -9.90
CA LEU A 37 10.84 28.90 -8.80
C LEU A 37 11.95 27.94 -8.36
N LYS A 38 12.73 27.44 -9.32
CA LYS A 38 13.88 26.56 -9.09
C LYS A 38 15.02 27.23 -8.32
N ASP A 39 15.37 28.46 -8.68
CA ASP A 39 16.46 29.21 -8.03
C ASP A 39 16.09 29.55 -6.57
N TYR A 40 14.79 29.79 -6.31
CA TYR A 40 14.27 29.98 -4.95
C TYR A 40 14.30 28.68 -4.12
N GLU A 41 13.98 27.53 -4.72
CA GLU A 41 14.15 26.21 -4.07
C GLU A 41 15.63 25.92 -3.74
N GLU A 42 16.55 26.16 -4.68
CA GLU A 42 17.99 25.99 -4.46
C GLU A 42 18.51 26.93 -3.34
N TYR A 43 18.08 28.20 -3.31
CA TYR A 43 18.41 29.13 -2.23
C TYR A 43 17.87 28.68 -0.86
N ARG A 44 16.65 28.14 -0.81
CA ARG A 44 16.04 27.59 0.41
C ARG A 44 16.83 26.39 0.95
N VAL A 45 17.30 25.50 0.07
CA VAL A 45 18.17 24.37 0.45
C VAL A 45 19.52 24.88 0.97
N TYR A 46 20.19 25.77 0.23
CA TYR A 46 21.48 26.35 0.63
C TYR A 46 21.43 27.04 2.02
N LYS A 47 20.36 27.78 2.30
CA LYS A 47 20.17 28.41 3.63
C LYS A 47 20.03 27.37 4.74
N ALA A 48 19.24 26.32 4.52
CA ALA A 48 19.07 25.24 5.49
C ALA A 48 20.37 24.44 5.72
N GLU A 49 21.19 24.23 4.69
CA GLU A 49 22.52 23.62 4.82
C GLU A 49 23.49 24.50 5.61
N LYS A 50 23.53 25.80 5.34
CA LYS A 50 24.32 26.77 6.12
C LYS A 50 23.93 26.78 7.59
N GLU A 51 22.63 26.75 7.91
CA GLU A 51 22.15 26.66 9.29
C GLU A 51 22.59 25.34 9.96
N LYS A 52 22.43 24.20 9.27
CA LYS A 52 22.93 22.89 9.77
C LYS A 52 24.43 22.90 10.03
N GLU A 53 25.24 23.49 9.14
CA GLU A 53 26.69 23.64 9.37
C GLU A 53 26.99 24.47 10.62
N HIS A 54 26.33 25.62 10.80
CA HIS A 54 26.55 26.48 11.96
C HIS A 54 26.15 25.79 13.27
N ILE A 55 25.03 25.04 13.28
CA ILE A 55 24.63 24.26 14.44
C ILE A 55 25.64 23.12 14.69
N ASN A 56 26.09 22.40 13.66
CA ASN A 56 27.07 21.30 13.82
C ASN A 56 28.49 21.76 14.19
N LYS A 57 28.86 23.02 13.92
CA LYS A 57 30.13 23.63 14.37
C LYS A 57 30.12 24.02 15.85
N ASN A 58 28.94 24.21 16.44
CA ASN A 58 28.78 24.64 17.83
C ASN A 58 28.50 23.49 18.82
N LEU A 59 28.40 22.24 18.34
CA LEU A 59 28.17 21.05 19.16
C LEU A 59 29.48 20.44 19.67
N SER A 60 29.42 19.87 20.87
CA SER A 60 30.47 18.98 21.37
C SER A 60 30.63 17.76 20.48
N ILE A 61 31.83 17.16 20.47
CA ILE A 61 32.15 15.95 19.68
C ILE A 61 31.12 14.83 19.93
N ASN A 62 30.75 14.63 21.20
CA ASN A 62 29.76 13.60 21.57
C ASN A 62 28.37 13.91 21.02
N GLU A 63 27.92 15.17 21.08
CA GLU A 63 26.62 15.60 20.57
C GLU A 63 26.55 15.52 19.04
N ARG A 64 27.66 15.86 18.36
CA ARG A 64 27.81 15.71 16.91
C ARG A 64 27.74 14.24 16.50
N ILE A 65 28.47 13.35 17.20
CA ILE A 65 28.40 11.90 16.98
C ILE A 65 26.98 11.37 17.23
N SER A 66 26.34 11.77 18.34
CA SER A 66 24.96 11.34 18.65
C SER A 66 23.95 11.80 17.58
N ARG A 67 24.08 13.02 17.07
CA ARG A 67 23.24 13.53 15.98
C ARG A 67 23.50 12.78 14.68
N GLU A 68 24.76 12.61 14.28
CA GLU A 68 25.14 11.92 13.05
C GLU A 68 24.67 10.45 13.07
N LEU A 69 24.77 9.78 14.22
CA LEU A 69 24.22 8.44 14.43
C LEU A 69 22.69 8.41 14.28
N ALA A 70 21.98 9.37 14.89
CA ALA A 70 20.53 9.47 14.78
C ALA A 70 20.07 9.80 13.34
N GLU A 71 20.79 10.66 12.62
CA GLU A 71 20.54 10.97 11.20
C GLU A 71 20.89 9.80 10.27
N ALA A 72 21.87 8.96 10.62
CA ALA A 72 22.16 7.71 9.91
C ALA A 72 21.04 6.68 10.14
N GLN A 73 20.62 6.45 11.39
CA GLN A 73 19.51 5.56 11.73
C GLN A 73 18.19 5.98 11.09
N ALA A 74 17.85 7.28 11.13
CA ALA A 74 16.63 7.79 10.49
C ALA A 74 16.62 7.59 8.96
N ARG A 75 17.78 7.73 8.30
CA ARG A 75 17.93 7.42 6.86
C ARG A 75 17.79 5.93 6.59
N GLU A 76 18.42 5.07 7.39
CA GLU A 76 18.31 3.62 7.24
C GLU A 76 16.86 3.15 7.42
N GLU A 77 16.16 3.64 8.45
CA GLU A 77 14.74 3.37 8.64
C GLU A 77 13.89 3.81 7.44
N GLN A 78 14.18 4.97 6.85
CA GLN A 78 13.46 5.48 5.68
C GLN A 78 13.72 4.60 4.45
N GLU A 79 14.97 4.18 4.23
CA GLU A 79 15.33 3.27 3.15
C GLU A 79 14.65 1.90 3.30
N GLN A 80 14.67 1.32 4.51
CA GLN A 80 13.96 0.08 4.82
C GLN A 80 12.44 0.20 4.57
N LYS A 81 11.81 1.32 4.96
CA LYS A 81 10.39 1.59 4.70
C LYS A 81 10.09 1.67 3.19
N LEU A 82 10.95 2.31 2.40
CA LEU A 82 10.82 2.39 0.94
C LEU A 82 11.01 1.02 0.27
N LEU A 83 11.98 0.22 0.72
CA LEU A 83 12.21 -1.14 0.23
C LEU A 83 11.03 -2.08 0.52
N LEU A 84 10.43 -1.98 1.71
CA LEU A 84 9.24 -2.74 2.08
C LEU A 84 8.02 -2.38 1.21
N GLU A 85 7.81 -1.09 0.93
CA GLU A 85 6.69 -0.69 0.05
C GLU A 85 6.96 -1.06 -1.43
N ALA A 86 8.21 -0.98 -1.91
CA ALA A 86 8.58 -1.41 -3.26
C ALA A 86 8.42 -2.93 -3.46
N THR A 87 8.87 -3.74 -2.50
CA THR A 87 8.69 -5.20 -2.54
C THR A 87 7.20 -5.58 -2.49
N ARG A 88 6.40 -4.88 -1.67
CA ARG A 88 4.95 -5.02 -1.61
C ARG A 88 4.26 -4.69 -2.93
N ILE A 89 4.59 -3.56 -3.57
CA ILE A 89 4.04 -3.17 -4.89
C ILE A 89 4.34 -4.25 -5.93
N ASN A 90 5.60 -4.71 -5.98
CA ASN A 90 6.01 -5.78 -6.90
C ASN A 90 5.28 -7.11 -6.64
N GLU A 91 4.98 -7.44 -5.39
CA GLU A 91 4.20 -8.65 -5.07
C GLU A 91 2.76 -8.53 -5.57
N ILE A 92 2.11 -7.38 -5.37
CA ILE A 92 0.75 -7.12 -5.87
C ILE A 92 0.69 -7.19 -7.39
N ASP A 93 1.60 -6.53 -8.11
CA ASP A 93 1.61 -6.57 -9.58
C ASP A 93 1.88 -7.99 -10.11
N ASN A 94 2.76 -8.76 -9.45
CA ASN A 94 3.01 -10.16 -9.79
C ASN A 94 1.78 -11.06 -9.51
N LEU A 95 1.01 -10.80 -8.45
CA LEU A 95 -0.25 -11.50 -8.18
C LEU A 95 -1.32 -11.12 -9.21
N ALA A 96 -1.44 -9.82 -9.52
CA ALA A 96 -2.37 -9.32 -10.52
C ALA A 96 -2.10 -9.97 -11.89
N ARG A 97 -0.85 -9.96 -12.35
CA ARG A 97 -0.43 -10.55 -13.64
C ARG A 97 -0.68 -12.07 -13.74
N LYS A 98 -0.66 -12.79 -12.61
CA LYS A 98 -0.89 -14.25 -12.55
C LYS A 98 -2.34 -14.66 -12.35
N HIS A 99 -3.16 -13.81 -11.73
CA HIS A 99 -4.46 -14.21 -11.17
C HIS A 99 -5.63 -13.31 -11.57
N LEU A 100 -5.39 -12.13 -12.17
CA LEU A 100 -6.43 -11.27 -12.74
C LEU A 100 -6.51 -11.40 -14.26
N SER A 101 -7.50 -10.75 -14.85
CA SER A 101 -7.63 -10.63 -16.31
C SER A 101 -6.65 -9.60 -16.88
N SER A 102 -6.35 -9.71 -18.18
CA SER A 102 -5.48 -8.78 -18.92
C SER A 102 -5.88 -7.29 -18.78
N HIS A 103 -7.16 -7.01 -18.52
CA HIS A 103 -7.65 -5.66 -18.23
C HIS A 103 -6.95 -4.97 -17.04
N PHE A 104 -6.36 -5.73 -16.11
CA PHE A 104 -5.62 -5.23 -14.95
C PHE A 104 -4.09 -5.23 -15.15
N ASN A 105 -3.62 -5.42 -16.38
CA ASN A 105 -2.20 -5.36 -16.73
C ASN A 105 -1.64 -3.93 -16.57
N LYS A 106 -0.62 -3.78 -15.73
CA LYS A 106 0.04 -2.49 -15.44
C LYS A 106 0.50 -1.75 -16.71
N GLU A 107 1.25 -2.40 -17.59
CA GLU A 107 1.81 -1.75 -18.79
C GLU A 107 0.71 -1.32 -19.79
N SER A 108 -0.38 -2.10 -19.91
CA SER A 108 -1.53 -1.74 -20.74
C SER A 108 -2.35 -0.58 -20.17
N LEU A 109 -2.31 -0.36 -18.85
CA LEU A 109 -3.00 0.76 -18.20
C LEU A 109 -2.12 2.02 -18.15
N LEU A 110 -0.81 1.87 -17.93
CA LEU A 110 0.15 2.98 -18.02
C LEU A 110 0.19 3.58 -19.43
N SER A 111 0.19 2.76 -20.48
CA SER A 111 0.14 3.24 -21.87
C SER A 111 -1.17 3.94 -22.25
N LYS A 112 -2.25 3.74 -21.47
CA LYS A 112 -3.52 4.49 -21.59
C LYS A 112 -3.56 5.78 -20.75
N GLY A 113 -2.48 6.11 -20.04
CA GLY A 113 -2.38 7.31 -19.21
C GLY A 113 -2.97 7.17 -17.80
N TYR A 114 -3.31 5.97 -17.32
CA TYR A 114 -3.74 5.80 -15.93
C TYR A 114 -2.56 5.93 -14.95
N SER A 115 -2.79 6.58 -13.81
CA SER A 115 -1.79 6.69 -12.74
C SER A 115 -1.46 5.33 -12.13
N LEU A 116 -0.18 5.08 -11.84
CA LEU A 116 0.26 3.86 -11.16
C LEU A 116 -0.47 3.64 -9.83
N LYS A 117 -0.79 4.71 -9.10
CA LYS A 117 -1.55 4.64 -7.84
C LYS A 117 -2.92 4.00 -8.04
N ASP A 118 -3.65 4.45 -9.07
CA ASP A 118 -5.02 4.01 -9.35
C ASP A 118 -5.03 2.60 -9.92
N ILE A 119 -4.04 2.26 -10.77
CA ILE A 119 -3.78 0.90 -11.26
C ILE A 119 -3.56 -0.06 -10.08
N MET A 120 -2.67 0.28 -9.15
CA MET A 120 -2.39 -0.54 -7.97
C MET A 120 -3.63 -0.68 -7.06
N GLN A 121 -4.40 0.39 -6.88
CA GLN A 121 -5.64 0.34 -6.09
C GLN A 121 -6.71 -0.55 -6.76
N ALA A 122 -6.89 -0.45 -8.08
CA ALA A 122 -7.80 -1.29 -8.85
C ALA A 122 -7.37 -2.78 -8.81
N GLN A 123 -6.09 -3.08 -9.02
CA GLN A 123 -5.55 -4.44 -8.86
C GLN A 123 -5.82 -5.01 -7.46
N ARG A 124 -5.58 -4.22 -6.40
CA ARG A 124 -5.86 -4.62 -5.00
C ARG A 124 -7.34 -4.93 -4.77
N ARG A 125 -8.25 -4.05 -5.22
CA ARG A 125 -9.70 -4.22 -5.08
C ARG A 125 -10.21 -5.44 -5.83
N GLU A 126 -9.69 -5.70 -7.03
CA GLU A 126 -10.08 -6.86 -7.84
C GLU A 126 -9.54 -8.18 -7.27
N LEU A 127 -8.30 -8.20 -6.74
CA LEU A 127 -7.76 -9.36 -6.02
C LEU A 127 -8.65 -9.72 -4.81
N VAL A 128 -9.10 -8.72 -4.05
CA VAL A 128 -10.05 -8.93 -2.94
C VAL A 128 -11.37 -9.48 -3.46
N ARG A 129 -11.99 -8.83 -4.45
CA ARG A 129 -13.29 -9.22 -5.04
C ARG A 129 -13.30 -10.65 -5.57
N LYS A 130 -12.17 -11.15 -6.07
CA LYS A 130 -12.06 -12.49 -6.69
C LYS A 130 -11.66 -13.62 -5.71
N TYR A 131 -10.98 -13.30 -4.60
CA TYR A 131 -10.37 -14.30 -3.71
C TYR A 131 -10.76 -14.19 -2.24
N VAL A 132 -11.57 -13.21 -1.85
CA VAL A 132 -12.13 -13.09 -0.49
C VAL A 132 -13.65 -13.27 -0.55
N PRO A 133 -14.24 -14.15 0.29
CA PRO A 133 -15.69 -14.26 0.43
C PRO A 133 -16.36 -12.93 0.79
N ILE A 134 -17.58 -12.71 0.32
CA ILE A 134 -18.34 -11.47 0.58
C ILE A 134 -18.59 -11.28 2.08
N ASP A 135 -18.80 -12.37 2.82
CA ASP A 135 -19.00 -12.34 4.26
C ASP A 135 -17.76 -11.86 5.02
N ASP A 136 -16.56 -12.29 4.60
CA ASP A 136 -15.28 -11.83 5.16
C ASP A 136 -15.03 -10.35 4.83
N ILE A 137 -15.35 -9.92 3.60
CA ILE A 137 -15.28 -8.50 3.19
C ILE A 137 -16.19 -7.66 4.09
N TYR A 138 -17.43 -8.09 4.31
CA TYR A 138 -18.39 -7.40 5.16
C TYR A 138 -17.98 -7.42 6.64
N ALA A 139 -17.47 -8.54 7.15
CA ALA A 139 -17.02 -8.67 8.54
C ALA A 139 -15.91 -7.65 8.88
N ILE A 140 -14.94 -7.48 7.98
CA ILE A 140 -13.77 -6.63 8.15
C ILE A 140 -14.07 -5.16 7.81
N SER A 141 -14.74 -4.89 6.68
CA SER A 141 -14.93 -3.51 6.17
C SER A 141 -16.27 -2.86 6.54
N LYS A 142 -17.25 -3.65 7.02
CA LYS A 142 -18.66 -3.27 7.17
C LYS A 142 -19.37 -2.85 5.88
N VAL A 143 -18.74 -3.05 4.73
CA VAL A 143 -19.25 -2.78 3.39
C VAL A 143 -19.22 -4.07 2.57
N ARG A 144 -20.14 -4.25 1.63
CA ARG A 144 -20.14 -5.42 0.72
C ARG A 144 -19.36 -5.17 -0.57
N ASP A 145 -19.39 -3.94 -1.07
CA ASP A 145 -18.73 -3.55 -2.32
C ASP A 145 -17.25 -3.22 -2.12
N THR A 146 -16.42 -3.70 -3.04
CA THR A 146 -14.97 -3.45 -2.99
C THR A 146 -14.55 -2.09 -3.55
N GLN A 147 -15.46 -1.36 -4.21
CA GLN A 147 -15.16 -0.12 -4.94
C GLN A 147 -14.65 1.02 -4.06
N HIS A 148 -15.12 1.12 -2.82
CA HIS A 148 -14.75 2.19 -1.88
C HIS A 148 -13.74 1.75 -0.80
N LEU A 149 -13.20 0.52 -0.90
CA LEU A 149 -12.18 0.05 0.02
C LEU A 149 -10.86 0.76 -0.24
N ASP A 150 -10.21 1.26 0.81
CA ASP A 150 -8.87 1.85 0.74
C ASP A 150 -8.07 1.63 2.05
N GLY A 151 -6.81 2.05 2.05
CA GLY A 151 -5.95 2.12 3.23
C GLY A 151 -5.76 0.77 3.94
N LYS A 152 -5.80 0.81 5.27
CA LYS A 152 -5.53 -0.35 6.16
C LYS A 152 -6.56 -1.48 6.01
N VAL A 153 -7.83 -1.15 5.73
CA VAL A 153 -8.89 -2.15 5.52
C VAL A 153 -8.65 -2.91 4.22
N LEU A 154 -8.35 -2.20 3.12
CA LEU A 154 -7.98 -2.82 1.85
C LEU A 154 -6.70 -3.65 1.98
N GLU A 155 -5.73 -3.23 2.78
CA GLU A 155 -4.52 -4.00 3.08
C GLU A 155 -4.81 -5.34 3.79
N GLN A 156 -5.61 -5.33 4.85
CA GLN A 156 -5.99 -6.55 5.56
C GLN A 156 -6.71 -7.54 4.63
N LEU A 157 -7.63 -7.04 3.80
CA LEU A 157 -8.36 -7.85 2.83
C LEU A 157 -7.45 -8.39 1.72
N VAL A 158 -6.46 -7.62 1.24
CA VAL A 158 -5.46 -8.09 0.28
C VAL A 158 -4.58 -9.20 0.89
N ASN A 159 -4.20 -9.09 2.17
CA ASN A 159 -3.47 -10.14 2.86
C ASN A 159 -4.31 -11.43 3.01
N LEU A 160 -5.61 -11.31 3.29
CA LEU A 160 -6.55 -12.44 3.27
C LEU A 160 -6.68 -13.06 1.88
N ALA A 161 -6.78 -12.24 0.82
CA ALA A 161 -6.79 -12.69 -0.57
C ALA A 161 -5.53 -13.51 -0.91
N LYS A 162 -4.34 -13.03 -0.50
CA LYS A 162 -3.06 -13.75 -0.67
C LYS A 162 -3.07 -15.14 0.00
N VAL A 163 -3.59 -15.22 1.23
CA VAL A 163 -3.75 -16.50 1.95
C VAL A 163 -4.70 -17.44 1.20
N ASN A 164 -5.83 -16.93 0.70
CA ASN A 164 -6.83 -17.73 -0.01
C ASN A 164 -6.32 -18.20 -1.39
N ILE A 165 -5.58 -17.36 -2.12
CA ILE A 165 -4.85 -17.74 -3.34
C ILE A 165 -3.89 -18.91 -3.04
N LYS A 166 -3.08 -18.80 -1.97
CA LYS A 166 -2.12 -19.84 -1.56
C LYS A 166 -2.83 -21.15 -1.20
N LYS A 167 -3.91 -21.10 -0.40
CA LYS A 167 -4.75 -22.26 -0.06
C LYS A 167 -5.32 -22.93 -1.32
N ARG A 168 -5.86 -22.16 -2.27
CA ARG A 168 -6.41 -22.68 -3.53
C ARG A 168 -5.34 -23.37 -4.39
N ILE A 169 -4.16 -22.77 -4.53
CA ILE A 169 -3.03 -23.38 -5.24
C ILE A 169 -2.57 -24.69 -4.58
N GLN A 170 -2.53 -24.74 -3.25
CA GLN A 170 -2.19 -25.97 -2.51
C GLN A 170 -3.23 -27.08 -2.76
N ALA A 171 -4.53 -26.76 -2.68
CA ALA A 171 -5.60 -27.71 -2.99
C ALA A 171 -5.48 -28.27 -4.42
N THR A 172 -5.28 -27.41 -5.43
CA THR A 172 -5.10 -27.87 -6.82
C THR A 172 -3.86 -28.76 -7.01
N LYS A 173 -2.74 -28.45 -6.32
CA LYS A 173 -1.54 -29.29 -6.36
C LYS A 173 -1.76 -30.67 -5.74
N ILE A 174 -2.55 -30.77 -4.67
CA ILE A 174 -2.92 -32.06 -4.06
C ILE A 174 -3.79 -32.87 -5.04
N THR A 175 -4.80 -32.27 -5.67
CA THR A 175 -5.65 -32.97 -6.65
C THR A 175 -4.92 -33.45 -7.91
N SER A 176 -3.71 -32.95 -8.20
CA SER A 176 -2.88 -33.42 -9.33
C SER A 176 -2.07 -34.70 -9.04
N LYS A 177 -2.09 -35.20 -7.79
CA LYS A 177 -1.39 -36.42 -7.37
C LYS A 177 -2.32 -37.41 -6.65
N GLY A 178 -3.28 -37.94 -7.40
CA GLY A 178 -4.15 -39.04 -6.94
C GLY A 178 -5.35 -38.55 -6.13
N ASP A 179 -6.45 -39.27 -6.30
CA ASP A 179 -7.66 -39.24 -5.47
C ASP A 179 -8.31 -37.86 -5.30
N VAL A 180 -9.09 -37.47 -6.32
CA VAL A 180 -10.15 -36.46 -6.19
C VAL A 180 -11.24 -37.01 -5.27
N LYS A 181 -11.02 -36.91 -3.96
CA LYS A 181 -12.00 -37.25 -2.94
C LYS A 181 -13.01 -36.12 -2.82
N PHE A 182 -13.92 -36.04 -3.80
CA PHE A 182 -15.19 -35.35 -3.59
C PHE A 182 -15.81 -35.90 -2.30
N SER A 183 -16.30 -35.01 -1.44
CA SER A 183 -17.10 -35.39 -0.29
C SER A 183 -18.40 -35.98 -0.80
N LEU A 184 -18.41 -37.30 -0.99
CA LEU A 184 -19.60 -38.08 -1.35
C LEU A 184 -20.64 -37.85 -0.26
N SER A 185 -21.63 -36.99 -0.53
CA SER A 185 -22.97 -37.24 -0.04
C SER A 185 -23.36 -38.65 -0.52
N ASN A 186 -24.11 -39.39 0.30
CA ASN A 186 -24.48 -40.79 0.00
C ASN A 186 -25.51 -40.92 -1.15
N GLU A 187 -25.64 -39.90 -1.99
CA GLU A 187 -26.54 -39.82 -3.12
C GLU A 187 -25.85 -40.39 -4.35
N VAL A 188 -26.47 -41.39 -4.97
CA VAL A 188 -25.96 -42.09 -6.16
C VAL A 188 -26.24 -41.25 -7.41
N LEU A 189 -25.72 -40.02 -7.43
CA LEU A 189 -25.78 -39.14 -8.60
C LEU A 189 -24.91 -39.71 -9.71
N SER A 190 -25.47 -39.94 -10.90
CA SER A 190 -24.80 -40.55 -12.04
C SER A 190 -25.39 -40.02 -13.34
N ILE A 191 -24.55 -39.63 -14.30
CA ILE A 191 -25.02 -39.23 -15.66
C ILE A 191 -25.63 -40.40 -16.46
N LEU A 192 -25.58 -41.63 -15.92
CA LEU A 192 -26.20 -42.81 -16.53
C LEU A 192 -27.66 -43.00 -16.11
N ASP A 193 -28.17 -42.24 -15.13
CA ASP A 193 -29.59 -42.23 -14.78
C ASP A 193 -30.34 -41.31 -15.78
N PRO A 194 -31.34 -41.81 -16.53
CA PRO A 194 -32.13 -41.00 -17.46
C PRO A 194 -32.86 -39.81 -16.81
N ASN A 195 -33.07 -39.83 -15.49
CA ASN A 195 -33.72 -38.77 -14.74
C ASN A 195 -32.73 -37.76 -14.12
N PHE A 196 -31.43 -37.95 -14.33
CA PHE A 196 -30.41 -37.08 -13.73
C PHE A 196 -30.47 -35.66 -14.30
N THR A 197 -30.80 -34.70 -13.42
CA THR A 197 -30.76 -33.27 -13.70
C THR A 197 -29.83 -32.59 -12.68
N PRO A 198 -28.64 -32.09 -13.10
CA PRO A 198 -27.70 -31.46 -12.17
C PRO A 198 -28.22 -30.07 -11.76
N HIS A 199 -28.37 -29.84 -10.46
CA HIS A 199 -28.76 -28.54 -9.92
C HIS A 199 -27.57 -27.60 -9.76
N ASN A 200 -26.34 -28.14 -9.70
CA ASN A 200 -25.11 -27.33 -9.75
C ASN A 200 -23.91 -28.05 -10.42
N PHE A 201 -22.85 -27.29 -10.72
CA PHE A 201 -21.63 -27.81 -11.39
C PHE A 201 -20.86 -28.87 -10.59
N ASN A 202 -20.92 -28.85 -9.26
CA ASN A 202 -20.30 -29.86 -8.40
C ASN A 202 -21.05 -31.20 -8.50
N GLU A 203 -22.38 -31.20 -8.48
CA GLU A 203 -23.21 -32.39 -8.72
C GLU A 203 -22.95 -33.00 -10.10
N PHE A 204 -22.86 -32.16 -11.14
CA PHE A 204 -22.50 -32.59 -12.48
C PHE A 204 -21.13 -33.29 -12.51
N ASN A 205 -20.10 -32.69 -11.90
CA ASN A 205 -18.78 -33.31 -11.82
C ASN A 205 -18.77 -34.63 -11.03
N ILE A 206 -19.50 -34.70 -9.91
CA ILE A 206 -19.65 -35.92 -9.10
C ILE A 206 -20.33 -37.02 -9.94
N SER A 207 -21.39 -36.69 -10.68
CA SER A 207 -22.15 -37.64 -11.49
C SER A 207 -21.33 -38.24 -12.65
N ILE A 208 -20.40 -37.48 -13.23
CA ILE A 208 -19.44 -37.96 -14.23
C ILE A 208 -18.44 -38.96 -13.60
N VAL A 209 -17.89 -38.61 -12.43
CA VAL A 209 -16.92 -39.47 -11.72
C VAL A 209 -17.57 -40.80 -11.30
N ASN A 210 -18.81 -40.75 -10.80
CA ASN A 210 -19.57 -41.94 -10.43
C ASN A 210 -19.91 -42.82 -11.65
N ALA A 211 -20.32 -42.24 -12.78
CA ALA A 211 -20.55 -42.98 -14.01
C ALA A 211 -19.27 -43.66 -14.52
N TYR A 212 -18.14 -42.95 -14.53
CA TYR A 212 -16.84 -43.52 -14.92
C TYR A 212 -16.44 -44.67 -14.00
N LYS A 213 -16.64 -44.53 -12.68
CA LYS A 213 -16.39 -45.59 -11.70
C LYS A 213 -17.26 -46.82 -11.98
N SER A 214 -18.56 -46.64 -12.23
CA SER A 214 -19.47 -47.74 -12.56
C SER A 214 -19.08 -48.47 -13.85
N ILE A 215 -18.78 -47.74 -14.93
CA ILE A 215 -18.31 -48.32 -16.20
C ILE A 215 -17.01 -49.10 -15.99
N ARG A 216 -16.08 -48.57 -15.20
CA ARG A 216 -14.81 -49.22 -14.86
C ARG A 216 -15.04 -50.52 -14.08
N GLU A 217 -15.89 -50.51 -13.05
CA GLU A 217 -16.26 -51.69 -12.28
C GLU A 217 -16.93 -52.76 -13.15
N GLN A 218 -17.88 -52.37 -14.01
CA GLN A 218 -18.49 -53.28 -14.99
C GLN A 218 -17.43 -53.93 -15.91
N PHE A 219 -16.48 -53.15 -16.43
CA PHE A 219 -15.42 -53.67 -17.30
C PHE A 219 -14.52 -54.71 -16.61
N TYR A 220 -14.12 -54.49 -15.35
CA TYR A 220 -13.33 -55.49 -14.61
C TYR A 220 -14.16 -56.71 -14.20
N ASN A 221 -15.42 -56.52 -13.80
CA ASN A 221 -16.35 -57.61 -13.47
C ASN A 221 -16.72 -58.49 -14.69
N LEU A 222 -16.70 -57.92 -15.89
CA LEU A 222 -16.85 -58.67 -17.15
C LEU A 222 -15.59 -59.45 -17.52
N LYS A 223 -14.40 -58.99 -17.13
CA LYS A 223 -13.14 -59.74 -17.33
C LYS A 223 -13.07 -60.95 -16.41
N THR A 224 -13.39 -60.82 -15.13
CA THR A 224 -13.36 -61.95 -14.19
C THR A 224 -14.34 -63.06 -14.58
N LYS A 225 -15.54 -62.70 -15.07
CA LYS A 225 -16.54 -63.65 -15.61
C LYS A 225 -16.17 -64.31 -16.95
N LYS A 226 -15.13 -63.84 -17.65
CA LYS A 226 -14.63 -64.45 -18.90
C LYS A 226 -13.39 -65.35 -18.68
N SER A 227 -12.91 -65.46 -17.44
CA SER A 227 -11.75 -66.28 -17.06
C SER A 227 -12.11 -67.35 -16.02
N ALA A 228 -13.40 -67.70 -15.92
CA ALA A 228 -13.95 -68.81 -15.18
C ALA A 228 -14.83 -69.65 -16.13
#